data_AF-A0A8J8TGC0-F1
#
_entry.id   AF-A0A8J8TGC0-F1
#
_cell.length_a   1.000
_cell.length_b   1.000
_cell.length_c   1.000
_cell.angle_alpha   90.00
_cell.angle_beta   90.00
_cell.angle_gamma   90.00
#
_symmetry.space_group_name_H-M   'P 1'
#
loop_
_entity.id
_entity.type
_entity.pdbx_description
1 polymer ?
#
loop_
_entity_poly.entity_id
_entity_poly.type
_entity_poly.pdbx_seq_one_letter_code
_entity_poly.pdbx_strand_id
1 'polypeptide(L)'
;MILREIIEELAYPLKQRKIVNVCVSPIYTAVMLDNQSIGISHTIVDGEISHAGEIVGANAYDIVIENLDSNLQRSVSLAILNSLGEQSSYTQGDPLSLYSGVKLCVFGYTPQVSASNFDTIITYDFASNETRKIGNTEIRPFSTLTKEYCSTAVIFGSTLVNNTIDKIISQ
;
A
#
# COMPACT_ATOMS: atom_id res chain seq x y z
N MET A 1 1.29 9.14 -12.31
CA MET A 1 1.47 7.87 -11.56
C MET A 1 1.22 8.25 -10.12
N ILE A 2 0.18 7.69 -9.50
CA ILE A 2 -0.29 8.14 -8.19
C ILE A 2 0.84 8.25 -7.16
N LEU A 3 1.76 7.29 -7.12
CA LEU A 3 2.87 7.34 -6.15
C LEU A 3 3.79 8.56 -6.35
N ARG A 4 4.05 8.97 -7.60
CA ARG A 4 4.87 10.16 -7.88
C ARG A 4 4.14 11.44 -7.47
N GLU A 5 2.85 11.52 -7.72
CA GLU A 5 2.01 12.65 -7.31
C GLU A 5 1.99 12.80 -5.78
N ILE A 6 1.88 11.69 -5.04
CA ILE A 6 1.99 11.67 -3.57
C ILE A 6 3.36 12.20 -3.11
N ILE A 7 4.45 11.77 -3.75
CA ILE A 7 5.82 12.21 -3.40
C ILE A 7 5.98 13.71 -3.65
N GLU A 8 5.45 14.23 -4.76
CA GLU A 8 5.48 15.66 -5.09
C GLU A 8 4.71 16.49 -4.07
N GLU A 9 3.51 16.05 -3.68
CA GLU A 9 2.70 16.73 -2.66
C GLU A 9 3.39 16.74 -1.29
N LEU A 10 4.06 15.64 -0.94
CA LEU A 10 4.79 15.49 0.33
C LEU A 10 6.25 15.97 0.27
N ALA A 11 6.71 16.53 -0.84
CA ALA A 11 8.13 16.87 -1.04
C ALA A 11 8.64 17.88 -0.01
N TYR A 12 7.85 18.92 0.30
CA TYR A 12 8.23 19.94 1.27
C TYR A 12 8.43 19.38 2.69
N PRO A 13 7.47 18.66 3.30
CA PRO A 13 7.67 18.06 4.61
C PRO A 13 8.76 16.98 4.62
N LEU A 14 8.92 16.18 3.55
CA LEU A 14 9.99 15.18 3.46
C LEU A 14 11.38 15.81 3.55
N LYS A 15 11.62 16.93 2.84
CA LYS A 15 12.93 17.60 2.82
C LYS A 15 13.36 18.12 4.20
N GLN A 16 12.43 18.29 5.13
CA GLN A 16 12.70 18.75 6.49
C GLN A 16 13.02 17.61 7.47
N ARG A 17 12.99 16.36 7.01
CA ARG A 17 13.08 15.19 7.87
C ARG A 17 14.33 14.39 7.58
N LYS A 18 14.90 13.82 8.64
CA LYS A 18 15.93 12.79 8.56
C LYS A 18 15.41 11.47 9.07
N ILE A 19 15.91 10.39 8.47
CA ILE A 19 15.62 9.04 8.92
C ILE A 19 16.53 8.72 10.10
N VAL A 20 15.96 8.24 11.20
CA VAL A 20 16.73 7.86 12.41
C VAL A 20 16.76 6.35 12.64
N ASN A 21 15.81 5.61 12.06
CA ASN A 21 15.82 4.15 12.12
C ASN A 21 15.04 3.55 10.95
N VAL A 22 15.46 2.38 10.48
CA VAL A 22 14.77 1.58 9.47
C VAL A 22 14.80 0.13 9.91
N CYS A 23 13.64 -0.51 9.90
CA CYS A 23 13.51 -1.94 10.14
C CYS A 23 12.77 -2.58 8.97
N VAL A 24 13.44 -3.49 8.27
CA VAL A 24 12.87 -4.26 7.16
C VAL A 24 12.60 -5.67 7.67
N SER A 25 11.34 -5.99 7.94
CA SER A 25 10.89 -7.33 8.32
C SER A 25 10.22 -8.03 7.13
N PRO A 26 10.07 -9.36 7.11
CA PRO A 26 9.45 -10.06 5.99
C PRO A 26 8.02 -9.66 5.65
N ILE A 27 7.30 -8.99 6.57
CA ILE A 27 5.88 -8.64 6.40
C ILE A 27 5.68 -7.11 6.37
N TYR A 28 6.39 -6.37 7.21
CA TYR A 28 6.27 -4.92 7.29
C TYR A 28 7.64 -4.25 7.39
N THR A 29 7.79 -3.15 6.66
CA THR A 29 8.91 -2.24 6.75
C THR A 29 8.46 -1.05 7.60
N ALA A 30 9.25 -0.71 8.61
CA ALA A 30 9.01 0.44 9.48
C ALA A 30 10.15 1.43 9.36
N VAL A 31 9.82 2.72 9.30
CA VAL A 31 10.79 3.81 9.28
C VAL A 31 10.41 4.83 10.34
N MET A 32 11.40 5.27 11.11
CA MET A 32 11.27 6.34 12.09
C MET A 32 12.02 7.58 11.62
N LEU A 33 11.37 8.74 11.72
CA LEU A 33 11.96 10.04 11.43
C LEU A 33 12.45 10.75 12.70
N ASP A 34 13.20 11.83 12.52
CA ASP A 34 13.79 12.66 13.59
C ASP A 34 12.77 13.29 14.56
N ASN A 35 11.53 13.51 14.13
CA ASN A 35 10.41 13.91 14.98
C ASN A 35 9.75 12.74 15.72
N GLN A 36 10.35 11.54 15.68
CA GLN A 36 9.83 10.30 16.27
C GLN A 36 8.54 9.79 15.63
N SER A 37 8.12 10.33 14.49
CA SER A 37 7.01 9.74 13.76
C SER A 37 7.44 8.43 13.11
N ILE A 38 6.53 7.46 13.09
CA ILE A 38 6.79 6.12 12.57
C ILE A 38 5.79 5.85 11.47
N GLY A 39 6.30 5.47 10.31
CA GLY A 39 5.49 4.96 9.21
C GLY A 39 5.77 3.49 8.98
N ILE A 40 4.72 2.78 8.57
CA ILE A 40 4.80 1.36 8.21
C ILE A 40 4.35 1.17 6.76
N SER A 41 4.89 0.15 6.12
CA SER A 41 4.51 -0.28 4.78
C SER A 41 4.59 -1.79 4.69
N HIS A 42 3.75 -2.39 3.85
CA HIS A 42 3.83 -3.82 3.56
C HIS A 42 5.17 -4.12 2.86
N THR A 43 5.88 -5.15 3.32
CA THR A 43 7.14 -5.56 2.69
C THR A 43 6.87 -6.57 1.59
N ILE A 44 7.38 -6.26 0.40
CA ILE A 44 7.46 -7.20 -0.71
C ILE A 44 8.95 -7.44 -0.98
N VAL A 45 9.41 -8.66 -0.72
CA VAL A 45 10.84 -9.03 -0.60
C VAL A 45 11.57 -9.18 -1.95
N ASP A 46 11.19 -8.36 -2.92
CA ASP A 46 11.71 -8.38 -4.29
C ASP A 46 12.58 -7.16 -4.56
N GLY A 47 13.87 -7.41 -4.82
CA GLY A 47 14.91 -6.42 -5.08
C GLY A 47 15.86 -6.18 -3.90
N GLU A 48 16.69 -5.14 -4.06
CA GLU A 48 17.66 -4.69 -3.05
C GLU A 48 17.45 -3.22 -2.73
N ILE A 49 17.81 -2.80 -1.51
CA ILE A 49 17.71 -1.41 -1.07
C ILE A 49 19.03 -0.71 -1.37
N SER A 50 18.98 0.36 -2.15
CA SER A 50 20.15 1.16 -2.49
C SER A 50 20.68 1.86 -1.24
N HIS A 51 22.00 1.83 -1.06
CA HIS A 51 22.69 2.52 0.05
C HIS A 51 22.16 2.15 1.44
N ALA A 52 21.79 0.87 1.68
CA ALA A 52 21.16 0.42 2.92
C ALA A 52 21.89 0.84 4.22
N GLY A 53 23.23 0.94 4.19
CA GLY A 53 24.05 1.39 5.33
C GLY A 53 24.04 2.91 5.58
N GLU A 54 23.52 3.70 4.64
CA GLU A 54 23.55 5.17 4.66
C GLU A 54 22.16 5.78 4.85
N ILE A 55 21.11 4.95 4.89
CA ILE A 55 19.73 5.43 5.06
C ILE A 55 19.55 6.15 6.40
N VAL A 56 20.13 5.62 7.47
CA VAL A 56 20.08 6.27 8.79
C VAL A 56 20.94 7.52 8.76
N GLY A 57 20.32 8.67 9.06
CA GLY A 57 20.92 10.00 9.00
C GLY A 57 20.68 10.73 7.67
N ALA A 58 20.26 10.03 6.61
CA ALA A 58 19.95 10.62 5.33
C ALA A 58 18.66 11.46 5.36
N ASN A 59 18.53 12.35 4.36
CA ASN A 59 17.31 13.11 4.15
C ASN A 59 16.20 12.17 3.64
N ALA A 60 14.99 12.30 4.22
CA ALA A 60 13.87 11.44 3.87
C ALA A 60 13.44 11.58 2.40
N TYR A 61 13.49 12.79 1.84
CA TYR A 61 13.13 13.03 0.44
C TYR A 61 14.10 12.32 -0.52
N ASP A 62 15.41 12.44 -0.28
CA ASP A 62 16.44 11.89 -1.15
C ASP A 62 16.35 10.35 -1.19
N ILE A 63 16.15 9.70 -0.04
CA ILE A 63 15.95 8.25 0.02
C ILE A 63 14.69 7.84 -0.73
N VAL A 64 13.58 8.58 -0.58
CA VAL A 64 12.32 8.27 -1.28
C VAL A 64 12.48 8.31 -2.80
N ILE A 65 13.12 9.35 -3.35
CA ILE A 65 13.24 9.49 -4.82
C ILE A 65 14.23 8.49 -5.44
N GLU A 66 15.24 8.06 -4.69
CA GLU A 66 16.24 7.09 -5.13
C GLU A 66 15.77 5.63 -5.03
N ASN A 67 14.72 5.36 -4.25
CA ASN A 67 14.24 4.00 -3.94
C ASN A 67 12.82 3.79 -4.46
N LEU A 68 12.63 3.82 -5.78
CA LEU A 68 11.32 3.62 -6.42
C LEU A 68 11.27 2.49 -7.45
N ASP A 69 12.39 1.83 -7.77
CA ASP A 69 12.47 0.91 -8.91
C ASP A 69 11.98 -0.50 -8.54
N SER A 70 12.38 -1.01 -7.38
CA SER A 70 11.96 -2.34 -6.89
C SER A 70 10.82 -2.27 -5.87
N ASN A 71 10.17 -3.42 -5.63
CA ASN A 71 9.11 -3.51 -4.63
C ASN A 71 9.66 -3.29 -3.21
N LEU A 72 10.84 -3.83 -2.92
CA LEU A 72 11.49 -3.63 -1.62
C LEU A 72 11.87 -2.16 -1.39
N GLN A 73 12.38 -1.49 -2.42
CA GLN A 73 12.66 -0.05 -2.39
C GLN A 73 11.38 0.76 -2.13
N ARG A 74 10.31 0.49 -2.88
CA ARG A 74 9.00 1.13 -2.64
C ARG A 74 8.42 0.82 -1.26
N SER A 75 8.76 -0.32 -0.66
CA SER A 75 8.37 -0.65 0.72
C SER A 75 8.99 0.34 1.71
N VAL A 76 10.29 0.64 1.57
CA VAL A 76 10.99 1.64 2.38
C VAL A 76 10.45 3.04 2.12
N SER A 77 10.33 3.43 0.85
CA SER A 77 9.85 4.75 0.47
C SER A 77 8.43 5.02 0.98
N LEU A 78 7.53 4.04 0.88
CA LEU A 78 6.17 4.19 1.39
C LEU A 78 6.12 4.22 2.93
N ALA A 79 7.01 3.51 3.62
CA ALA A 79 7.12 3.63 5.08
C ALA A 79 7.59 5.04 5.48
N ILE A 80 8.52 5.64 4.73
CA ILE A 80 8.91 7.05 4.92
C ILE A 80 7.71 7.98 4.68
N LEU A 81 6.99 7.82 3.58
CA LEU A 81 5.82 8.66 3.27
C LEU A 81 4.75 8.57 4.38
N ASN A 82 4.45 7.36 4.86
CA ASN A 82 3.46 7.13 5.91
C ASN A 82 3.88 7.70 7.27
N SER A 83 5.17 7.92 7.50
CA SER A 83 5.65 8.57 8.73
C SER A 83 5.31 10.06 8.79
N LEU A 84 4.93 10.69 7.67
CA LEU A 84 4.42 12.06 7.66
C LEU A 84 2.92 12.16 7.95
N GLY A 85 2.23 11.02 8.10
CA GLY A 85 0.80 10.95 8.29
C GLY A 85 0.39 11.42 9.68
N GLU A 86 0.04 12.70 9.79
CA GLU A 86 -0.75 13.22 10.90
C GLU A 86 -2.12 13.64 10.34
N GLN A 87 -3.14 12.80 10.48
CA GLN A 87 -4.53 13.23 10.26
C GLN A 87 -5.28 13.19 11.57
N SER A 88 -5.94 14.30 11.88
CA SER A 88 -6.65 14.54 13.14
C SER A 88 -8.13 14.18 13.08
N SER A 89 -8.59 13.48 12.04
CA SER A 89 -10.02 13.31 11.74
C SER A 89 -10.37 11.95 11.11
N TYR A 90 -10.01 10.85 11.80
CA TYR A 90 -10.44 9.51 11.41
C TYR A 90 -11.79 9.13 12.01
N THR A 91 -12.63 8.49 11.20
CA THR A 91 -13.76 7.71 11.71
C THR A 91 -13.25 6.38 12.22
N GLN A 92 -13.52 6.07 13.50
CA GLN A 92 -13.14 4.79 14.08
C GLN A 92 -14.02 3.66 13.52
N GLY A 93 -13.41 2.54 13.12
CA GLY A 93 -14.11 1.33 12.70
C GLY A 93 -13.43 0.60 11.55
N ASP A 94 -14.02 -0.52 11.14
CA ASP A 94 -13.65 -1.20 9.89
C ASP A 94 -14.21 -0.38 8.72
N PRO A 95 -13.39 0.11 7.78
CA PRO A 95 -13.87 0.82 6.59
C PRO A 95 -14.96 0.03 5.84
N LEU A 96 -14.89 -1.30 5.84
CA LEU A 96 -15.88 -2.15 5.20
C LEU A 96 -17.27 -2.07 5.83
N SER A 97 -17.36 -1.76 7.13
CA SER A 97 -18.63 -1.58 7.82
C SER A 97 -19.35 -0.26 7.48
N LEU A 98 -18.63 0.69 6.88
CA LEU A 98 -19.15 2.03 6.57
C LEU A 98 -19.85 2.10 5.21
N TYR A 99 -19.70 1.09 4.37
CA TYR A 99 -20.26 1.04 3.02
C TYR A 99 -21.28 -0.09 2.88
N SER A 100 -22.00 -0.14 1.78
CA SER A 100 -22.89 -1.26 1.42
C SER A 100 -23.17 -1.20 -0.06
N GLY A 101 -23.49 -2.32 -0.70
CA GLY A 101 -23.84 -2.30 -2.12
C GLY A 101 -23.94 -3.69 -2.73
N VAL A 102 -24.12 -3.74 -4.04
CA VAL A 102 -24.29 -5.01 -4.76
C VAL A 102 -22.96 -5.75 -4.87
N LYS A 103 -21.87 -5.03 -5.11
CA LYS A 103 -20.58 -5.65 -5.46
C LYS A 103 -19.38 -4.91 -4.89
N LEU A 104 -18.66 -5.59 -4.02
CA LEU A 104 -17.38 -5.15 -3.47
C LEU A 104 -16.22 -5.74 -4.28
N CYS A 105 -15.28 -4.89 -4.68
CA CYS A 105 -14.01 -5.33 -5.25
C CYS A 105 -12.87 -5.06 -4.27
N VAL A 106 -12.03 -6.05 -4.07
CA VAL A 106 -10.91 -6.00 -3.13
C VAL A 106 -9.61 -6.27 -3.88
N PHE A 107 -8.58 -5.47 -3.66
CA PHE A 107 -7.28 -5.62 -4.31
C PHE A 107 -6.18 -5.67 -3.24
N GLY A 108 -5.46 -6.79 -3.12
CA GLY A 108 -4.50 -7.00 -2.03
C GLY A 108 -3.74 -8.32 -2.09
N TYR A 109 -2.81 -8.51 -1.16
CA TYR A 109 -2.14 -9.80 -0.93
C TYR A 109 -2.96 -10.63 0.05
N THR A 110 -3.60 -11.69 -0.44
CA THR A 110 -4.40 -12.64 0.35
C THR A 110 -5.38 -11.96 1.31
N PRO A 111 -6.17 -10.96 0.85
CA PRO A 111 -6.96 -10.13 1.75
C PRO A 111 -8.07 -10.97 2.38
N GLN A 112 -8.14 -10.92 3.72
CA GLN A 112 -9.19 -11.59 4.50
C GLN A 112 -10.33 -10.60 4.72
N VAL A 113 -11.26 -10.56 3.76
CA VAL A 113 -12.41 -9.65 3.81
C VAL A 113 -13.69 -10.45 4.05
N SER A 114 -14.38 -10.13 5.15
CA SER A 114 -15.70 -10.66 5.46
C SER A 114 -16.69 -9.50 5.55
N ALA A 115 -17.51 -9.33 4.52
CA ALA A 115 -18.45 -8.22 4.40
C ALA A 115 -19.86 -8.76 4.10
N SER A 116 -20.77 -8.72 5.08
CA SER A 116 -22.15 -9.22 4.95
C SER A 116 -23.11 -8.24 4.28
N ASN A 117 -22.66 -7.00 4.15
CA ASN A 117 -23.32 -5.85 3.55
C ASN A 117 -23.17 -5.77 2.02
N PHE A 118 -22.61 -6.80 1.39
CA PHE A 118 -22.47 -6.91 -0.05
C PHE A 118 -22.97 -8.27 -0.58
N ASP A 119 -23.71 -8.25 -1.70
CA ASP A 119 -24.24 -9.47 -2.31
C ASP A 119 -23.12 -10.33 -2.90
N THR A 120 -22.12 -9.68 -3.51
CA THR A 120 -20.97 -10.32 -4.13
C THR A 120 -19.67 -9.62 -3.77
N ILE A 121 -18.63 -10.41 -3.49
CA ILE A 121 -17.29 -9.92 -3.23
C ILE A 121 -16.36 -10.52 -4.27
N ILE A 122 -15.63 -9.68 -5.00
CA ILE A 122 -14.57 -10.12 -5.91
C ILE A 122 -13.23 -9.65 -5.36
N THR A 123 -12.37 -10.59 -5.06
CA THR A 123 -11.01 -10.32 -4.60
C THR A 123 -10.04 -10.58 -5.74
N TYR A 124 -9.27 -9.57 -6.11
CA TYR A 124 -8.10 -9.69 -6.97
C TYR A 124 -6.87 -9.82 -6.08
N ASP A 125 -6.39 -11.05 -5.93
CA ASP A 125 -5.26 -11.40 -5.08
C ASP A 125 -3.95 -11.36 -5.88
N PHE A 126 -2.95 -10.64 -5.36
CA PHE A 126 -1.61 -10.58 -5.93
C PHE A 126 -0.78 -11.85 -5.72
N ALA A 127 -1.15 -12.70 -4.76
CA ALA A 127 -0.47 -13.96 -4.45
C ALA A 127 -1.16 -15.20 -5.02
N SER A 128 -2.44 -15.10 -5.43
CA SER A 128 -3.17 -16.25 -5.97
C SER A 128 -2.87 -16.46 -7.45
N ASN A 129 -2.72 -17.74 -7.83
CA ASN A 129 -2.60 -18.17 -9.23
C ASN A 129 -3.88 -18.83 -9.76
N GLU A 130 -4.89 -19.00 -8.91
CA GLU A 130 -6.11 -19.72 -9.23
C GLU A 130 -7.35 -18.94 -8.82
N THR A 131 -8.43 -19.16 -9.56
CA THR A 131 -9.75 -18.66 -9.19
C THR A 131 -10.41 -19.64 -8.22
N ARG A 132 -10.90 -19.12 -7.09
CA ARG A 132 -11.57 -19.90 -6.05
C ARG A 132 -12.80 -19.17 -5.55
N LYS A 133 -13.83 -19.92 -5.17
CA LYS A 133 -15.07 -19.36 -4.62
C LYS A 133 -15.30 -19.88 -3.22
N ILE A 134 -15.52 -18.98 -2.27
CA ILE A 134 -15.79 -19.25 -0.86
C ILE A 134 -17.01 -18.43 -0.47
N GLY A 135 -18.17 -19.09 -0.33
CA GLY A 135 -19.43 -18.39 -0.06
C GLY A 135 -19.79 -17.38 -1.16
N ASN A 136 -19.99 -16.11 -0.76
CA ASN A 136 -20.25 -14.99 -1.66
C ASN A 136 -18.96 -14.31 -2.20
N THR A 137 -17.79 -14.83 -1.84
CA THR A 137 -16.49 -14.31 -2.26
C THR A 137 -15.91 -15.13 -3.40
N GLU A 138 -15.54 -14.46 -4.49
CA GLU A 138 -14.74 -15.01 -5.58
C GLU A 138 -13.34 -14.40 -5.54
N ILE A 139 -12.34 -15.23 -5.31
CA ILE A 139 -10.92 -14.86 -5.33
C ILE A 139 -10.39 -15.18 -6.72
N ARG A 140 -9.78 -14.19 -7.38
CA ARG A 140 -9.18 -14.27 -8.71
C ARG A 140 -7.73 -13.80 -8.64
N PRO A 141 -6.82 -14.34 -9.48
CA PRO A 141 -5.50 -13.76 -9.66
C PRO A 141 -5.60 -12.32 -10.16
N PHE A 142 -4.78 -11.39 -9.64
CA PHE A 142 -4.75 -10.03 -10.17
C PHE A 142 -4.41 -9.97 -11.67
N SER A 143 -3.66 -10.95 -12.18
CA SER A 143 -3.31 -11.06 -13.60
C SER A 143 -4.53 -11.19 -14.52
N THR A 144 -5.68 -11.66 -14.01
CA THR A 144 -6.92 -11.78 -14.81
C THR A 144 -7.73 -10.49 -14.86
N LEU A 145 -7.32 -9.42 -14.16
CA LEU A 145 -8.00 -8.14 -14.20
C LEU A 145 -7.86 -7.51 -15.59
N THR A 146 -8.98 -7.46 -16.32
CA THR A 146 -9.12 -6.78 -17.62
C THR A 146 -10.07 -5.59 -17.54
N LYS A 147 -11.21 -5.76 -16.86
CA LYS A 147 -12.19 -4.72 -16.53
C LYS A 147 -13.07 -5.23 -15.40
N GLU A 148 -13.42 -4.38 -14.45
CA GLU A 148 -14.34 -4.76 -13.38
C GLU A 148 -15.25 -3.61 -12.98
N TYR A 149 -16.54 -3.90 -12.80
CA TYR A 149 -17.51 -2.92 -12.30
C TYR A 149 -17.90 -3.27 -10.88
N CYS A 150 -17.72 -2.33 -9.96
CA CYS A 150 -17.92 -2.50 -8.53
C CYS A 150 -18.70 -1.30 -7.99
N SER A 151 -19.62 -1.52 -7.05
CA SER A 151 -20.24 -0.41 -6.33
C SER A 151 -19.28 0.21 -5.31
N THR A 152 -18.36 -0.60 -4.80
CA THR A 152 -17.33 -0.16 -3.84
C THR A 152 -16.04 -0.90 -4.14
N ALA A 153 -14.91 -0.21 -4.04
CA ALA A 153 -13.58 -0.79 -4.17
C ALA A 153 -12.77 -0.55 -2.90
N VAL A 154 -12.08 -1.59 -2.44
CA VAL A 154 -11.14 -1.54 -1.32
C VAL A 154 -9.78 -1.91 -1.87
N ILE A 155 -8.88 -0.92 -1.85
CA ILE A 155 -7.55 -1.03 -2.42
C ILE A 155 -6.56 -0.98 -1.27
N PHE A 156 -5.85 -2.08 -1.03
CA PHE A 156 -4.87 -2.16 0.05
C PHE A 156 -3.65 -1.30 -0.26
N GLY A 157 -3.05 -0.67 0.76
CA GLY A 157 -1.84 0.17 0.56
C GLY A 157 -0.67 -0.56 -0.12
N SER A 158 -0.64 -1.89 -0.09
CA SER A 158 0.33 -2.70 -0.84
C SER A 158 0.31 -2.45 -2.35
N THR A 159 -0.77 -1.89 -2.91
CA THR A 159 -0.86 -1.52 -4.33
C THR A 159 0.08 -0.40 -4.73
N LEU A 160 0.50 0.42 -3.77
CA LEU A 160 1.53 1.44 -3.96
C LEU A 160 2.92 0.80 -4.00
N VAL A 161 3.14 -0.25 -3.20
CA VAL A 161 4.41 -0.98 -3.12
C VAL A 161 4.65 -1.84 -4.36
N ASN A 162 3.63 -2.57 -4.81
CA ASN A 162 3.73 -3.41 -6.02
C ASN A 162 3.47 -2.65 -7.34
N ASN A 163 3.26 -1.33 -7.25
CA ASN A 163 3.02 -0.45 -8.39
C ASN A 163 1.81 -0.83 -9.28
N THR A 164 0.75 -1.40 -8.68
CA THR A 164 -0.47 -1.77 -9.43
C THR A 164 -1.61 -0.78 -9.29
N ILE A 165 -1.48 0.26 -8.44
CA ILE A 165 -2.56 1.22 -8.17
C ILE A 165 -3.09 1.88 -9.46
N ASP A 166 -2.20 2.35 -10.35
CA ASP A 166 -2.59 3.05 -11.58
C ASP A 166 -3.39 2.13 -12.50
N LYS A 167 -3.03 0.84 -12.58
CA LYS A 167 -3.79 -0.16 -13.34
C LYS A 167 -5.19 -0.36 -12.75
N ILE A 168 -5.35 -0.34 -11.44
CA ILE A 168 -6.64 -0.58 -10.76
C ILE A 168 -7.59 0.59 -10.99
N ILE A 169 -7.11 1.82 -10.80
CA ILE A 169 -7.95 3.03 -10.91
C ILE A 169 -8.31 3.40 -12.35
N SER A 170 -7.60 2.86 -13.34
CA SER A 170 -7.86 3.14 -14.77
C SER A 170 -8.91 2.24 -15.41
N GLN A 171 -9.44 1.23 -14.70
CA GLN A 171 -10.43 0.27 -15.22
C GLN A 171 -11.86 0.81 -15.13
#